data_AF-A0A7Y8PR50-F1
#
_entry.id   AF-A0A7Y8PR50-F1
#
_cell.length_a   1.000
_cell.length_b   1.000
_cell.length_c   1.000
_cell.angle_alpha   90.00
_cell.angle_beta   90.00
_cell.angle_gamma   90.00
#
_symmetry.space_group_name_H-M   'P 1'
#
loop_
_entity.id
_entity.type
_entity.pdbx_description
1 polymer ?
#
loop_
_entity_poly.entity_id
_entity_poly.type
_entity_poly.pdbx_seq_one_letter_code
_entity_poly.pdbx_strand_id
1 'polypeptide(L)'
;MTLFQVLLNLQQFSDEMHIYVQHPWTLESDAIVCSQTAFTATIPEPPDSYTYFLDAALCKALLAQSQTRNLCLQDSCMAMIEYALQNKTEINT
;
A
#
# COMPACT_ATOMS: atom_id res chain seq x y z
N MET A 1 11.60 4.02 -1.15
CA MET A 1 10.83 4.32 -2.38
C MET A 1 9.50 4.85 -1.93
N THR A 2 8.92 5.83 -2.60
CA THR A 2 7.67 6.42 -2.10
C THR A 2 6.49 5.49 -2.36
N LEU A 3 5.41 5.63 -1.58
CA LEU A 3 4.17 4.89 -1.80
C LEU A 3 3.66 5.09 -3.23
N PHE A 4 3.73 6.31 -3.76
CA PHE A 4 3.34 6.55 -5.15
C PHE A 4 4.16 5.72 -6.14
N GLN A 5 5.49 5.66 -5.98
CA GLN A 5 6.34 4.82 -6.84
C GLN A 5 5.98 3.33 -6.73
N VAL A 6 5.65 2.85 -5.54
CA VAL A 6 5.17 1.47 -5.35
C VAL A 6 3.87 1.26 -6.12
N LEU A 7 2.88 2.14 -5.94
CA LEU A 7 1.56 2.02 -6.56
C LEU A 7 1.61 2.14 -8.08
N LEU A 8 2.50 2.99 -8.62
CA LEU A 8 2.74 3.10 -10.06
C LEU A 8 3.26 1.80 -10.68
N ASN A 9 4.01 1.02 -9.91
CA ASN A 9 4.68 -0.18 -10.42
C ASN A 9 4.08 -1.47 -9.87
N LEU A 10 2.80 -1.46 -9.45
CA LEU A 10 2.13 -2.62 -8.84
C LEU A 10 2.29 -3.92 -9.64
N GLN A 11 2.31 -3.83 -10.98
CA GLN A 11 2.44 -4.98 -11.86
C GLN A 11 3.78 -5.73 -11.73
N GLN A 12 4.82 -5.09 -11.17
CA GLN A 12 6.12 -5.71 -10.96
C GLN A 12 6.18 -6.58 -9.70
N PHE A 13 5.19 -6.46 -8.81
CA PHE A 13 5.16 -7.18 -7.53
C PHE A 13 4.24 -8.41 -7.64
N SER A 14 4.61 -9.50 -6.96
CA SER A 14 3.73 -10.67 -6.80
C SER A 14 2.50 -10.30 -5.96
N ASP A 15 1.39 -10.99 -6.18
CA ASP A 15 0.14 -10.80 -5.45
C ASP A 15 0.28 -11.13 -3.94
N GLU A 16 1.23 -11.99 -3.59
CA GLU A 16 1.54 -12.41 -2.22
C GLU A 16 2.39 -11.38 -1.44
N MET A 17 2.78 -10.27 -2.06
CA MET A 17 3.58 -9.24 -1.42
C MET A 17 2.69 -8.27 -0.62
N HIS A 18 3.19 -7.86 0.54
CA HIS A 18 2.56 -6.86 1.39
C HIS A 18 3.28 -5.52 1.27
N ILE A 19 2.52 -4.43 1.35
CA ILE A 19 3.03 -3.07 1.33
C ILE A 19 2.96 -2.49 2.75
N TYR A 20 4.09 -2.01 3.25
CA TYR A 20 4.21 -1.30 4.52
C TYR A 20 4.59 0.15 4.23
N VAL A 21 3.97 1.10 4.93
CA VAL A 21 4.14 2.53 4.65
C VAL A 21 4.36 3.29 5.95
N GLN A 22 5.28 4.23 5.90
CA GLN A 22 5.56 5.16 6.98
C GLN A 22 4.38 6.12 7.22
N HIS A 23 3.99 6.32 8.49
CA HIS A 23 3.00 7.32 8.86
C HIS A 23 3.54 8.76 8.80
N PRO A 24 2.69 9.74 8.45
CA PRO A 24 1.31 9.58 7.96
C PRO A 24 1.28 8.96 6.55
N TRP A 25 0.20 8.27 6.17
CA TRP A 25 0.08 7.70 4.82
C TRP A 25 -0.20 8.80 3.79
N THR A 26 0.81 9.09 2.98
CA THR A 26 0.78 10.04 1.87
C THR A 26 1.45 9.41 0.65
N LEU A 27 1.28 10.02 -0.52
CA LEU A 27 1.93 9.53 -1.75
C LEU A 27 3.46 9.60 -1.67
N GLU A 28 3.97 10.55 -0.89
CA GLU A 28 5.39 10.81 -0.66
C GLU A 28 5.99 9.94 0.45
N SER A 29 5.15 9.29 1.26
CA SER A 29 5.62 8.45 2.38
C SER A 29 6.50 7.31 1.89
N ASP A 30 7.55 7.02 2.64
CA ASP A 30 8.38 5.86 2.33
C ASP A 30 7.59 4.57 2.50
N ALA A 31 7.81 3.67 1.55
CA ALA A 31 7.13 2.40 1.45
C ALA A 31 8.11 1.26 1.19
N ILE A 32 7.77 0.09 1.73
CA ILE A 32 8.51 -1.16 1.62
C ILE A 32 7.54 -2.23 1.13
N VAL A 33 7.99 -3.02 0.15
CA VAL A 33 7.25 -4.15 -0.40
C VAL A 33 8.00 -5.43 -0.10
N CYS A 34 7.36 -6.38 0.56
CA CYS A 34 8.00 -7.63 0.95
C CYS A 34 6.95 -8.70 1.27
N SER A 35 7.35 -9.97 1.21
CA SER A 35 6.53 -11.05 1.76
C SER A 35 6.50 -10.98 3.29
N GLN A 36 5.48 -11.57 3.91
CA GLN A 36 5.32 -11.52 5.36
C GLN A 36 6.52 -12.13 6.10
N THR A 37 7.09 -13.20 5.55
CA THR A 37 8.29 -13.87 6.08
C THR A 37 9.57 -13.07 5.89
N ALA A 38 9.65 -12.27 4.83
CA ALA A 38 10.82 -11.42 4.58
C ALA A 38 10.79 -10.14 5.42
N PHE A 39 9.60 -9.63 5.78
CA PHE A 39 9.50 -8.41 6.58
C PHE A 39 10.16 -8.57 7.95
N THR A 40 9.87 -9.66 8.67
CA THR A 40 10.45 -9.95 9.99
C THR A 40 11.95 -10.24 9.93
N ALA A 41 12.44 -10.77 8.80
CA ALA A 41 13.86 -11.04 8.60
C ALA A 41 14.66 -9.79 8.17
N THR A 42 14.03 -8.92 7.38
CA THR A 42 14.67 -7.71 6.81
C THR A 42 14.58 -6.53 7.77
N ILE A 43 13.54 -6.48 8.59
CA ILE A 43 13.30 -5.41 9.55
C ILE A 43 13.01 -6.05 10.92
N PRO A 44 14.06 -6.35 11.71
CA PRO A 44 13.93 -7.03 13.00
C PRO A 44 13.05 -6.29 14.00
N GLU A 45 12.99 -4.96 13.87
CA GLU A 45 11.99 -4.09 14.48
C GLU A 45 11.55 -3.10 13.39
N PRO A 46 10.34 -3.22 12.80
CA PRO A 46 9.84 -2.16 11.94
C PRO A 46 9.95 -0.86 12.72
N PRO A 47 10.54 0.21 12.15
CA PRO A 47 10.51 1.50 12.83
C PRO A 47 9.07 1.77 13.21
N ASP A 48 8.80 2.26 14.42
CA ASP A 48 7.43 2.50 14.94
C ASP A 48 6.53 3.29 13.96
N SER A 49 7.13 3.93 12.97
CA SER A 49 6.47 4.66 11.91
C SER A 49 5.92 3.81 10.75
N TYR A 50 6.42 2.60 10.48
CA TYR A 50 5.93 1.75 9.39
C TYR A 50 4.79 0.85 9.83
N THR A 51 3.67 0.96 9.14
CA THR A 51 2.51 0.10 9.40
C THR A 51 2.05 -0.58 8.11
N TYR A 52 1.44 -1.74 8.26
CA TYR A 52 0.77 -2.43 7.15
C TYR A 52 -0.23 -1.51 6.47
N PHE A 53 -0.10 -1.37 5.16
CA PHE A 53 -0.98 -0.57 4.31
C PHE A 53 -2.01 -1.47 3.63
N LEU A 54 -1.61 -2.23 2.61
CA LEU A 54 -2.45 -3.13 1.82
C LEU A 54 -1.59 -4.21 1.14
N ASP A 55 -2.22 -5.28 0.69
CA ASP A 55 -1.60 -6.30 -0.17
C ASP A 55 -1.48 -5.81 -1.61
N ALA A 56 -0.43 -6.25 -2.31
CA ALA A 56 -0.23 -5.93 -3.72
C ALA A 56 -1.41 -6.41 -4.57
N ALA A 57 -1.97 -7.59 -4.29
CA ALA A 57 -3.16 -8.11 -4.96
C ALA A 57 -4.37 -7.17 -4.82
N LEU A 58 -4.60 -6.66 -3.62
CA LEU A 58 -5.72 -5.76 -3.33
C LEU A 58 -5.53 -4.41 -4.01
N CYS A 59 -4.31 -3.85 -3.98
CA CYS A 59 -3.99 -2.63 -4.71
C CYS A 59 -4.21 -2.78 -6.23
N LYS A 60 -3.84 -3.93 -6.82
CA LYS A 60 -4.12 -4.22 -8.24
C LYS A 60 -5.62 -4.28 -8.52
N ALA A 61 -6.39 -4.93 -7.65
CA ALA A 61 -7.84 -5.00 -7.79
C ALA A 61 -8.50 -3.62 -7.68
N LEU A 62 -8.04 -2.76 -6.76
CA LEU A 62 -8.51 -1.38 -6.63
C LEU A 62 -8.13 -0.53 -7.85
N LEU A 63 -6.94 -0.73 -8.42
CA LEU A 63 -6.50 -0.06 -9.64
C LEU A 63 -7.35 -0.45 -10.85
N ALA A 64 -7.68 -1.74 -10.99
CA ALA A 64 -8.56 -2.20 -12.05
C ALA A 64 -9.96 -1.56 -11.93
N GLN A 65 -10.48 -1.42 -10.70
CA GLN A 65 -11.74 -0.73 -10.44
C GLN A 65 -11.67 0.77 -10.77
N SER A 66 -10.57 1.45 -10.44
CA SER A 66 -10.43 2.88 -10.73
C SER A 66 -10.36 3.17 -12.24
N GLN A 67 -9.77 2.26 -13.02
CA GLN A 67 -9.77 2.32 -14.49
C GLN A 67 -11.19 2.27 -15.07
N THR A 68 -12.09 1.44 -14.51
CA THR A 68 -13.50 1.42 -14.94
C THR A 68 -14.24 2.72 -14.66
N ARG A 69 -13.74 3.52 -13.70
CA ARG A 69 -14.29 4.83 -13.34
C ARG A 69 -13.60 5.98 -14.07
N ASN A 70 -12.67 5.69 -14.99
CA ASN A 70 -11.85 6.67 -15.71
C ASN A 70 -11.09 7.63 -14.78
N LEU A 71 -10.70 7.18 -13.59
CA LEU A 71 -9.90 7.98 -12.68
C LEU A 71 -8.48 8.11 -13.20
N CYS A 72 -7.88 9.28 -13.00
CA CYS A 72 -6.46 9.44 -13.29
C CYS A 72 -5.62 8.62 -12.28
N LEU A 73 -4.34 8.44 -12.60
CA LEU A 73 -3.46 7.59 -11.81
C LEU A 73 -3.24 8.13 -10.38
N GLN A 74 -3.14 9.44 -10.24
CA GLN A 74 -3.00 10.09 -8.94
C GLN A 74 -4.26 9.92 -8.09
N ASP A 75 -5.45 10.16 -8.66
CA ASP A 75 -6.74 9.97 -7.98
C ASP A 75 -6.95 8.50 -7.59
N SER A 76 -6.51 7.57 -8.45
CA SER A 76 -6.54 6.14 -8.16
C SER A 76 -5.70 5.79 -6.93
N CYS A 77 -4.49 6.35 -6.82
CA CYS A 77 -3.62 6.13 -5.66
C CYS A 77 -4.20 6.77 -4.39
N MET A 78 -4.76 7.98 -4.49
CA MET A 78 -5.44 8.64 -3.37
C MET A 78 -6.63 7.83 -2.87
N ALA A 79 -7.46 7.29 -3.77
CA ALA A 79 -8.57 6.43 -3.41
C ALA A 79 -8.13 5.15 -2.68
N MET A 80 -6.96 4.59 -3.02
CA MET A 80 -6.39 3.46 -2.27
C MET A 80 -5.96 3.86 -0.86
N ILE A 81 -5.37 5.05 -0.70
CA ILE A 81 -5.01 5.58 0.62
C ILE A 81 -6.26 5.78 1.47
N GLU A 82 -7.31 6.40 0.91
CA GLU A 82 -8.59 6.58 1.59
C GLU A 82 -9.22 5.25 2.00
N TYR A 83 -9.24 4.27 1.09
CA TYR A 83 -9.72 2.93 1.37
C TYR A 83 -8.96 2.30 2.54
N ALA A 84 -7.62 2.35 2.52
CA ALA A 84 -6.80 1.80 3.58
C ALA A 84 -7.08 2.48 4.93
N LEU A 85 -7.22 3.82 4.95
CA LEU A 85 -7.51 4.59 6.17
C LEU A 85 -8.88 4.21 6.76
N GLN A 86 -9.89 4.01 5.92
CA GLN A 86 -11.22 3.58 6.35
C GLN A 86 -11.17 2.17 6.97
N ASN A 87 -10.54 1.21 6.30
CA ASN A 87 -10.45 -0.18 6.77
C ASN A 87 -9.57 -0.32 8.04
N LYS A 88 -8.56 0.53 8.21
CA LYS A 88 -7.76 0.58 9.45
C LYS A 88 -8.59 1.03 10.66
N THR A 89 -9.61 1.84 10.44
CA THR A 89 -10.48 2.36 11.51
C THR A 89 -11.46 1.29 12.00
N GLU A 90 -11.94 0.42 11.11
CA GLU A 90 -12.90 -0.65 11.45
C GLU A 90 -12.30 -1.77 12.32
N ILE A 91 -10.98 -1.97 12.31
CA ILE A 91 -10.30 -3.00 13.13
C ILE A 91 -10.18 -2.56 14.61
N ASN A 92 -10.38 -1.28 14.92
CA ASN A 92 -10.23 -0.71 16.27
C ASN A 92 -11.57 -0.43 16.98
N THR A 93 -12.70 -0.98 16.49
CA THR A 93 -14.03 -0.86 17.13
C THR A 93 -14.56 -2.24 17.51
#